data_AF-A0A8K0Q9Y4-F1
#
_entry.id   AF-A0A8K0Q9Y4-F1
#
_cell.length_a   1.000
_cell.length_b   1.000
_cell.length_c   1.000
_cell.angle_alpha   90.00
_cell.angle_beta   90.00
_cell.angle_gamma   90.00
#
_symmetry.space_group_name_H-M   'P 1'
#
loop_
_entity.id
_entity.type
_entity.pdbx_description
1 polymer ?
#
loop_
_entity_poly.entity_id
_entity_poly.type
_entity_poly.pdbx_seq_one_letter_code
_entity_poly.pdbx_strand_id
1 'polypeptide(L)'
;MESELEIVKAWFSVLNDSERSEALSSIAELPCLREIEPMIQTLKERKRDLWRRQEELIIQPPNRMKWVMPVFPRNTQDPKWAAKWLRALRLHKYEKCLSGLSPAQVERLNDEDLQELGVDTVGARGKLLRAIQSG
;
A
#
# COMPACT_ATOMS: atom_id res chain seq x y z
N MET A 1 0.71 -19.31 -5.78
CA MET A 1 1.54 -20.31 -6.48
C MET A 1 2.44 -19.70 -7.54
N GLU A 2 1.96 -19.26 -8.72
CA GLU A 2 2.85 -18.74 -9.78
C GLU A 2 3.60 -17.45 -9.37
N SER A 3 2.95 -16.55 -8.64
CA SER A 3 3.58 -15.35 -8.08
C SER A 3 4.63 -15.63 -6.98
N GLU A 4 4.46 -16.71 -6.22
CA GLU A 4 5.38 -17.07 -5.13
C GLU A 4 6.63 -17.74 -5.67
N LEU A 5 6.49 -18.56 -6.72
CA LEU A 5 7.61 -19.13 -7.45
C LEU A 5 8.49 -18.06 -8.10
N GLU A 6 7.90 -16.99 -8.63
CA GLU A 6 8.66 -15.86 -9.19
C GLU A 6 9.44 -15.09 -8.12
N ILE A 7 8.87 -14.93 -6.92
CA ILE A 7 9.58 -14.31 -5.79
C ILE A 7 10.76 -15.18 -5.35
N VAL A 8 10.57 -16.49 -5.26
CA VAL A 8 11.63 -17.44 -4.92
C VAL A 8 12.73 -17.44 -5.97
N LYS A 9 12.40 -17.47 -7.27
CA LYS A 9 13.38 -17.39 -8.36
C LYS A 9 14.20 -16.09 -8.30
N ALA A 10 13.54 -14.95 -8.04
CA ALA A 10 14.22 -13.66 -7.89
C ALA A 10 15.16 -13.63 -6.67
N TRP A 11 14.86 -14.38 -5.60
CA TRP A 11 15.74 -14.52 -4.44
C TRP A 11 16.92 -15.46 -4.71
N PHE A 12 16.73 -16.51 -5.52
CA PHE A 12 17.79 -17.46 -5.86
C PHE A 12 18.66 -17.02 -7.05
N SER A 13 18.26 -16.00 -7.80
CA SER A 13 19.05 -15.45 -8.91
C SER A 13 20.29 -14.67 -8.46
N VAL A 14 20.36 -14.27 -7.19
CA VAL A 14 21.53 -13.58 -6.60
C VAL A 14 22.58 -14.55 -6.05
N LEU A 15 22.27 -15.85 -5.99
CA LEU A 15 23.23 -16.91 -5.62
C LEU A 15 23.87 -17.50 -6.87
N ASN A 16 25.12 -17.91 -6.79
CA ASN A 16 25.75 -18.71 -7.85
C ASN A 16 25.25 -20.17 -7.81
N ASP A 17 25.57 -20.95 -8.85
CA ASP A 17 25.03 -22.31 -8.99
C ASP A 17 25.47 -23.27 -7.87
N SER A 18 26.66 -23.08 -7.31
CA SER A 18 27.16 -23.86 -6.17
C SER A 18 26.37 -23.55 -4.91
N GLU A 19 26.23 -22.27 -4.58
CA GLU A 19 25.47 -21.78 -3.42
C GLU A 19 23.99 -22.19 -3.47
N ARG A 20 23.39 -22.15 -4.67
CA ARG A 20 22.00 -22.58 -4.89
C ARG A 20 21.83 -24.07 -4.62
N SER A 21 22.78 -24.89 -5.09
CA SER A 21 22.73 -26.35 -4.94
C SER A 21 22.90 -26.76 -3.47
N GLU A 22 23.83 -26.14 -2.75
CA GLU A 22 24.04 -26.38 -1.31
C GLU A 22 22.84 -25.96 -0.45
N ALA A 23 22.23 -24.80 -0.76
CA ALA A 23 21.04 -24.32 -0.07
C ALA A 23 19.85 -25.25 -0.29
N LEU A 24 19.63 -25.72 -1.53
CA LEU A 24 18.55 -26.67 -1.84
C LEU A 24 18.78 -28.03 -1.19
N SER A 25 20.02 -28.54 -1.20
CA SER A 25 20.37 -29.78 -0.50
C SER A 25 20.12 -29.66 0.99
N SER A 26 20.51 -28.54 1.60
CA SER A 26 20.31 -28.29 3.03
C SER A 26 18.83 -28.20 3.42
N ILE A 27 17.97 -27.65 2.54
CA ILE A 27 16.52 -27.59 2.74
C ILE A 27 15.87 -28.97 2.56
N ALA A 28 16.35 -29.77 1.60
CA ALA A 28 15.83 -31.10 1.31
C ALA A 28 16.14 -32.13 2.41
N GLU A 29 17.28 -31.95 3.10
CA GLU A 29 17.70 -32.80 4.23
C GLU A 29 16.99 -32.43 5.56
N LEU A 30 16.14 -31.40 5.59
CA LEU A 30 15.44 -31.02 6.82
C LEU A 30 14.33 -32.04 7.15
N PRO A 31 14.38 -32.71 8.33
CA PRO A 31 13.37 -33.67 8.74
C PRO A 31 11.99 -33.06 8.98
N CYS A 32 11.88 -31.75 9.23
CA CYS A 32 10.59 -31.06 9.33
C CYS A 32 10.65 -29.56 9.01
N LEU A 33 9.51 -29.01 8.58
CA LEU A 33 9.34 -27.60 8.20
C LEU A 33 9.69 -26.60 9.33
N ARG A 34 9.67 -27.03 10.60
CA ARG A 34 9.97 -26.17 11.76
C ARG A 34 11.45 -25.77 11.84
N GLU A 35 12.34 -26.54 11.22
CA GLU A 35 13.78 -26.22 11.21
C GLU A 35 14.15 -25.13 10.20
N ILE A 36 13.19 -24.68 9.37
CA ILE A 36 13.37 -23.55 8.45
C ILE A 36 13.24 -22.20 9.17
N GLU A 37 12.58 -22.15 10.34
CA GLU A 37 12.38 -20.91 11.11
C GLU A 37 13.69 -20.17 11.46
N PRO A 38 14.76 -20.83 11.96
CA PRO A 38 16.04 -20.15 12.17
C PRO A 38 16.63 -19.59 10.87
N MET A 39 16.49 -20.28 9.73
CA MET A 39 16.93 -19.77 8.43
C MET A 39 16.13 -18.53 8.00
N ILE A 40 14.80 -18.55 8.15
CA ILE A 40 13.92 -17.40 7.90
C ILE A 40 14.34 -16.22 8.77
N GLN A 41 14.65 -16.47 10.04
CA GLN A 41 15.08 -15.45 10.97
C GLN A 41 16.43 -14.84 10.57
N THR A 42 17.41 -15.66 10.20
CA THR A 42 18.71 -15.20 9.68
C THR A 42 18.54 -14.37 8.40
N LEU A 43 17.65 -14.77 7.49
CA LEU A 43 17.36 -14.00 6.27
C LEU A 43 16.67 -12.66 6.58
N LYS A 44 15.73 -12.64 7.52
CA LYS A 44 15.09 -11.39 8.00
C LYS A 44 16.11 -10.45 8.64
N GLU A 45 17.07 -10.97 9.39
CA GLU A 45 18.19 -10.22 9.98
C GLU A 45 19.11 -9.64 8.92
N ARG A 46 19.57 -10.47 7.98
CA ARG A 46 20.42 -10.02 6.87
C ARG A 46 19.74 -8.97 6.00
N LYS A 47 18.44 -9.11 5.74
CA LYS A 47 17.63 -8.08 5.09
C LYS A 47 17.67 -6.78 5.89
N ARG A 48 17.37 -6.80 7.19
CA ARG A 48 17.43 -5.60 8.05
C ARG A 48 18.80 -4.94 8.04
N ASP A 49 19.88 -5.71 8.02
CA ASP A 49 21.25 -5.18 7.98
C ASP A 49 21.58 -4.51 6.66
N LEU A 50 21.14 -5.10 5.53
CA LEU A 50 21.28 -4.47 4.22
C LEU A 50 20.50 -3.16 4.13
N TRP A 51 19.28 -3.12 4.69
CA TRP A 51 18.51 -1.88 4.80
C TRP A 51 19.24 -0.83 5.65
N ARG A 52 19.80 -1.20 6.80
CA ARG A 52 20.60 -0.29 7.63
C ARG A 52 21.82 0.25 6.91
N ARG A 53 22.61 -0.61 6.26
CA ARG A 53 23.79 -0.19 5.47
C ARG A 53 23.41 0.71 4.31
N GLN A 54 22.29 0.41 3.64
CA GLN A 54 21.75 1.26 2.60
C GLN A 54 21.33 2.63 3.16
N GLU A 55 20.68 2.68 4.33
CA GLU A 55 20.33 3.92 5.02
C GLU A 55 21.57 4.72 5.46
N GLU A 56 22.63 4.06 5.92
CA GLU A 56 23.91 4.68 6.31
C GLU A 56 24.66 5.28 5.10
N LEU A 57 24.57 4.65 3.92
CA LEU A 57 25.17 5.14 2.68
C LEU A 57 24.36 6.28 2.03
N ILE A 58 23.08 6.39 2.39
CA ILE A 58 22.19 7.44 1.91
C ILE A 58 22.43 8.71 2.76
N ILE A 59 23.29 9.61 2.26
CA ILE A 59 23.62 10.91 2.91
C ILE A 59 22.39 11.81 3.14
N GLN A 60 21.28 11.57 2.42
CA GLN A 60 19.98 12.20 2.68
C GLN A 60 18.85 11.19 2.53
N PRO A 61 17.99 10.98 3.54
CA PRO A 61 16.92 9.99 3.46
C PRO A 61 16.12 10.21 2.18
N PRO A 62 15.68 9.13 1.49
CA PRO A 62 14.86 9.28 0.30
C PRO A 62 13.70 10.20 0.66
N ASN A 63 13.56 11.31 -0.08
CA ASN A 63 12.45 12.25 0.09
C ASN A 63 11.16 11.51 -0.26
N ARG A 64 10.65 10.73 0.70
CA ARG A 64 9.32 10.17 0.66
C ARG A 64 8.43 11.38 0.84
N MET A 65 8.04 12.00 -0.29
CA MET A 65 7.02 13.03 -0.31
C MET A 65 5.89 12.53 0.58
N LYS A 66 5.76 13.13 1.76
CA LYS A 66 4.74 12.74 2.73
C LYS A 66 3.43 13.01 2.01
N TRP A 67 2.64 11.96 1.77
CA TRP A 67 1.33 12.15 1.16
C TRP A 67 0.52 13.07 2.08
N VAL A 68 0.12 14.22 1.54
CA VAL A 68 -0.71 15.20 2.24
C VAL A 68 -2.15 14.94 1.86
N MET A 69 -3.04 14.95 2.85
CA MET A 69 -4.46 14.78 2.62
C MET A 69 -4.98 15.96 1.77
N PRO A 70 -5.59 15.69 0.60
CA PRO A 70 -6.06 16.76 -0.28
C PRO A 70 -7.22 17.51 0.36
N VAL A 71 -7.14 18.84 0.30
CA VAL A 71 -8.20 19.75 0.79
C VAL A 71 -9.49 19.52 0.02
N PHE A 72 -10.62 19.52 0.74
CA PHE A 72 -11.94 19.38 0.15
C PHE A 72 -12.36 20.63 -0.65
N PRO A 73 -12.81 20.50 -1.91
CA PRO A 73 -13.06 21.65 -2.77
C PRO A 73 -14.46 22.25 -2.56
N ARG A 74 -14.69 22.96 -1.44
CA ARG A 74 -16.01 23.50 -1.04
C ARG A 74 -16.67 24.42 -2.08
N ASN A 75 -15.88 25.29 -2.72
CA ASN A 75 -16.39 26.37 -3.59
C ASN A 75 -16.05 26.16 -5.08
N THR A 76 -15.78 24.93 -5.50
CA THR A 76 -15.46 24.67 -6.90
C THR A 76 -16.70 24.60 -7.77
N GLN A 77 -16.62 25.20 -8.96
CA GLN A 77 -17.63 25.08 -10.03
C GLN A 77 -17.24 24.05 -11.09
N ASP A 78 -16.10 23.37 -10.92
CA ASP A 78 -15.62 22.37 -11.86
C ASP A 78 -16.58 21.15 -11.89
N PRO A 79 -17.20 20.81 -13.04
CA PRO A 79 -18.07 19.64 -13.13
C PRO A 79 -17.33 18.32 -12.87
N LYS A 80 -16.00 18.29 -13.00
CA LYS A 80 -15.16 17.10 -12.75
C LYS A 80 -14.50 17.12 -11.37
N TRP A 81 -14.97 17.97 -10.46
CA TRP A 81 -14.37 18.13 -9.13
C TRP A 81 -14.26 16.81 -8.36
N ALA A 82 -15.32 15.99 -8.37
CA ALA A 82 -15.38 14.74 -7.62
C ALA A 82 -14.33 13.76 -8.12
N ALA A 83 -14.21 13.61 -9.44
CA ALA A 83 -13.22 12.75 -10.09
C ALA A 83 -11.78 13.16 -9.74
N LYS A 84 -11.49 14.46 -9.77
CA LYS A 84 -10.16 15.01 -9.47
C LYS A 84 -9.79 14.81 -7.99
N TRP A 85 -10.70 15.14 -7.07
CA TRP A 85 -10.48 15.02 -5.64
C TRP A 85 -10.36 13.54 -5.20
N LEU A 86 -11.22 12.67 -5.70
CA LEU A 86 -11.16 11.23 -5.38
C LEU A 86 -9.90 10.55 -5.93
N ARG A 87 -9.35 10.98 -7.08
CA ARG A 87 -8.04 10.50 -7.56
C ARG A 87 -6.92 10.87 -6.59
N ALA A 88 -6.91 12.09 -6.07
CA ALA A 88 -5.93 12.51 -5.06
C ALA A 88 -6.06 11.71 -3.74
N LEU A 89 -7.29 11.32 -3.38
CA LEU A 89 -7.57 10.43 -2.24
C LEU A 89 -7.34 8.94 -2.53
N ARG A 90 -7.07 8.54 -3.79
CA ARG A 90 -7.05 7.14 -4.24
C ARG A 90 -8.38 6.40 -4.01
N LEU A 91 -9.50 7.11 -4.10
CA LEU A 91 -10.88 6.62 -3.96
C LEU A 91 -11.70 6.75 -5.25
N HIS A 92 -11.03 6.87 -6.40
CA HIS A 92 -11.66 7.11 -7.71
C HIS A 92 -12.70 6.07 -8.14
N LYS A 93 -12.71 4.87 -7.55
CA LYS A 93 -13.77 3.88 -7.80
C LYS A 93 -15.17 4.37 -7.36
N TYR A 94 -15.24 5.30 -6.41
CA TYR A 94 -16.50 5.89 -5.92
C TYR A 94 -16.92 7.17 -6.65
N GLU A 95 -16.29 7.50 -7.78
CA GLU A 95 -16.61 8.70 -8.56
C GLU A 95 -18.10 8.77 -8.92
N LYS A 96 -18.69 7.64 -9.29
CA LYS A 96 -20.11 7.55 -9.64
C LYS A 96 -21.03 7.81 -8.43
N CYS A 97 -20.62 7.45 -7.22
CA CYS A 97 -21.40 7.64 -5.99
C CYS A 97 -21.60 9.12 -5.66
N LEU A 98 -20.65 9.98 -6.02
CA LEU A 98 -20.70 11.43 -5.79
C LEU A 98 -21.05 12.22 -7.06
N SER A 99 -21.29 11.53 -8.19
CA SER A 99 -21.61 12.18 -9.45
C SER A 99 -22.99 12.85 -9.37
N GLY A 100 -23.07 14.11 -9.81
CA GLY A 100 -24.31 14.90 -9.74
C GLY A 100 -24.53 15.64 -8.42
N LEU A 101 -23.72 15.41 -7.38
CA LEU A 101 -23.74 16.19 -6.16
C LEU A 101 -22.81 17.40 -6.28
N SER A 102 -23.25 18.54 -5.74
CA SER A 102 -22.39 19.69 -5.49
C SER A 102 -21.51 19.45 -4.26
N PRO A 103 -20.31 20.08 -4.18
CA PRO A 103 -19.46 19.98 -2.99
C PRO A 103 -20.19 20.37 -1.70
N ALA A 104 -21.05 21.39 -1.76
CA ALA A 104 -21.85 21.84 -0.61
C ALA A 104 -22.88 20.78 -0.13
N GLN A 105 -23.37 19.92 -1.04
CA GLN A 105 -24.21 18.78 -0.65
C GLN A 105 -23.36 17.68 -0.02
N VAL A 106 -22.19 17.38 -0.60
CA VAL A 106 -21.28 16.34 -0.11
C VAL A 106 -20.74 16.67 1.29
N GLU A 107 -20.54 17.96 1.60
CA GLU A 107 -20.11 18.40 2.94
C GLU A 107 -21.12 18.08 4.05
N ARG A 108 -22.40 17.92 3.72
CA ARG A 108 -23.48 17.65 4.67
C ARG A 108 -23.75 16.15 4.88
N LEU A 109 -23.06 15.28 4.14
CA LEU A 109 -23.27 13.84 4.20
C LEU A 109 -22.61 13.25 5.44
N ASN A 110 -23.31 12.31 6.06
CA ASN A 110 -22.84 11.49 7.16
C ASN A 110 -22.40 10.10 6.68
N ASP A 111 -21.92 9.25 7.59
CA ASP A 111 -21.48 7.88 7.25
C ASP A 111 -22.60 7.07 6.59
N GLU A 112 -23.84 7.18 7.10
CA GLU A 112 -25.01 6.49 6.57
C GLU A 112 -25.36 6.96 5.15
N ASP A 113 -25.39 8.27 4.90
CA ASP A 113 -25.67 8.80 3.57
C ASP A 113 -24.63 8.34 2.54
N LEU A 114 -23.34 8.30 2.93
CA LEU A 114 -22.27 7.79 2.07
C LEU A 114 -22.45 6.30 1.76
N GLN A 115 -22.94 5.52 2.72
CA GLN A 115 -23.26 4.12 2.52
C GLN A 115 -24.43 3.95 1.53
N GLU A 116 -25.49 4.76 1.66
CA GLU A 116 -26.63 4.75 0.74
C GLU A 116 -26.25 5.15 -0.70
N LEU A 117 -25.30 6.07 -0.85
CA LEU A 117 -24.73 6.46 -2.15
C LEU A 117 -23.84 5.35 -2.78
N GLY A 118 -23.59 4.26 -2.07
CA GLY A 118 -22.83 3.11 -2.56
C GLY A 118 -21.35 3.08 -2.15
N VAL A 119 -20.95 3.88 -1.16
CA VAL A 119 -19.62 3.76 -0.53
C VAL A 119 -19.63 2.61 0.47
N ASP A 120 -19.53 1.40 -0.07
CA ASP A 120 -19.63 0.11 0.63
C ASP A 120 -18.64 -0.07 1.80
N THR A 121 -17.42 0.46 1.67
CA THR A 121 -16.31 0.17 2.56
C THR A 121 -16.22 1.20 3.68
N VAL A 122 -16.29 0.76 4.95
CA VAL A 122 -16.17 1.61 6.15
C VAL A 122 -14.90 2.49 6.11
N GLY A 123 -13.76 1.91 5.71
CA GLY A 123 -12.50 2.65 5.59
C GLY A 123 -12.54 3.77 4.54
N ALA A 124 -13.31 3.60 3.46
CA ALA A 124 -13.48 4.64 2.44
C ALA A 124 -14.35 5.79 2.97
N ARG A 125 -15.44 5.47 3.68
CA ARG A 125 -16.32 6.48 4.31
C ARG A 125 -15.58 7.29 5.36
N GLY A 126 -14.87 6.63 6.28
CA GLY A 126 -14.04 7.31 7.28
C GLY A 126 -12.97 8.21 6.66
N LYS A 127 -12.36 7.79 5.53
CA LYS A 127 -11.40 8.62 4.80
C LYS A 127 -12.05 9.83 4.14
N LEU A 128 -13.24 9.67 3.56
CA LEU A 128 -14.00 10.78 2.95
C LEU A 128 -14.41 11.81 4.00
N LEU A 129 -15.03 11.38 5.10
CA LEU A 129 -15.46 12.25 6.19
C LEU A 129 -14.27 13.03 6.77
N ARG A 130 -13.15 12.35 7.02
CA ARG A 130 -11.92 13.01 7.47
C ARG A 130 -11.40 14.02 6.45
N ALA A 131 -11.38 13.67 5.15
CA ALA A 131 -10.90 14.56 4.11
C ALA A 131 -11.77 15.82 3.95
N ILE A 132 -13.10 15.68 4.11
CA ILE A 132 -14.08 16.78 4.10
C ILE A 132 -13.85 17.73 5.28
N GLN A 133 -13.57 17.18 6.47
CA GLN A 133 -13.33 17.96 7.69
C GLN A 133 -11.93 18.59 7.77
N SER A 134 -10.96 18.03 7.04
CA SER A 134 -9.53 18.35 7.22
C SER A 134 -9.00 19.62 6.54
N GLY A 135 -9.87 20.55 6.14
CA GLY A 135 -9.48 21.78 5.44
C GLY A 135 -10.22 23.00 5.91
#